data_AF-A0A838J0Z0-F1
#
_entry.id   AF-A0A838J0Z0-F1
#
_cell.length_a   1.000
_cell.length_b   1.000
_cell.length_c   1.000
_cell.angle_alpha   90.00
_cell.angle_beta   90.00
_cell.angle_gamma   90.00
#
_symmetry.space_group_name_H-M   'P 1'
#
loop_
_entity.id
_entity.type
_entity.pdbx_description
1 polymer ?
#
loop_
_entity_poly.entity_id
_entity_poly.type
_entity_poly.pdbx_seq_one_letter_code
_entity_poly.pdbx_strand_id
1 'polypeptide(L)'
;MSSQPTTRYAEGIEVNGSVTPEFAEILTTDALNFVAKLARTFEQRREELLHRRAQRQSELSAGKLPDFLPETADIRSGTWTIAPLPADLQDRRVEITGPVERKMVINALNSGAKVFMADFEDAHSPTWEGTIQGQINVRDAITRTITFVNPDGKQYRLNPETAVLFVRPRGWHLNEKHVLIDGKPISGGIFDLGLYFFHNAKQLLANGSGPYFYLPKLESHLEARLWNDIFVLAENELGVPQGTIKATVLIETILATFEMDEILYELREHSAGLNCGRWDYIFSVIKKLHDIPDYILPDRAQVTMTTHFMRSYSLLTIKTCHHRNAPAIGGMAAQIPIKNDPVANEEALARVRADKRREATDGHDGTWVAHPGLVPIALEE
;
A
#
# COMPACT_ATOMS: atom_id res chain seq x y z
N MET A 1 -31.20 -19.24 -24.52
CA MET A 1 -30.10 -18.25 -24.45
C MET A 1 -30.66 -17.03 -23.72
N SER A 2 -30.48 -16.98 -22.39
CA SER A 2 -30.95 -15.84 -21.59
C SER A 2 -29.99 -14.68 -21.83
N SER A 3 -30.47 -13.60 -22.44
CA SER A 3 -29.72 -12.36 -22.61
C SER A 3 -29.35 -11.83 -21.23
N GLN A 4 -28.06 -11.84 -20.89
CA GLN A 4 -27.58 -11.10 -19.72
C GLN A 4 -28.00 -9.63 -19.88
N PRO A 5 -28.56 -8.99 -18.84
CA PRO A 5 -28.86 -7.57 -18.90
C PRO A 5 -27.55 -6.84 -19.21
N THR A 6 -27.54 -6.10 -20.33
CA THR A 6 -26.41 -5.24 -20.69
C THR A 6 -26.46 -4.04 -19.76
N THR A 7 -25.70 -4.09 -18.66
CA THR A 7 -25.45 -2.92 -17.81
C THR A 7 -24.88 -1.82 -18.71
N ARG A 8 -25.65 -0.75 -18.92
CA ARG A 8 -25.16 0.43 -19.65
C ARG A 8 -24.49 1.35 -18.67
N TYR A 9 -23.18 1.50 -18.82
CA TYR A 9 -22.40 2.51 -18.11
C TYR A 9 -22.55 3.88 -18.79
N ALA A 10 -22.13 4.94 -18.10
CA ALA A 10 -22.17 6.28 -18.67
C ALA A 10 -21.25 6.41 -19.89
N GLU A 11 -21.46 7.48 -20.66
CA GLU A 11 -20.67 7.77 -21.86
C GLU A 11 -19.16 7.76 -21.55
N GLY A 12 -18.40 7.10 -22.43
CA GLY A 12 -16.96 6.95 -22.33
C GLY A 12 -16.48 5.86 -21.36
N ILE A 13 -17.36 5.14 -20.66
CA ILE A 13 -16.98 4.03 -19.78
C ILE A 13 -17.21 2.70 -20.49
N GLU A 14 -16.15 1.93 -20.71
CA GLU A 14 -16.22 0.59 -21.30
C GLU A 14 -15.64 -0.44 -20.33
N VAL A 15 -16.39 -1.50 -20.05
CA VAL A 15 -15.92 -2.65 -19.25
C VAL A 15 -15.81 -3.85 -20.17
N ASN A 16 -14.57 -4.22 -20.47
CA ASN A 16 -14.21 -5.35 -21.34
C ASN A 16 -14.01 -6.66 -20.54
N GLY A 17 -14.00 -6.58 -19.21
CA GLY A 17 -13.96 -7.74 -18.33
C GLY A 17 -15.34 -8.42 -18.20
N SER A 18 -15.34 -9.71 -17.83
CA SER A 18 -16.58 -10.45 -17.58
C SER A 18 -17.32 -9.88 -16.36
N VAL A 19 -18.63 -9.62 -16.47
CA VAL A 19 -19.43 -9.08 -15.36
C VAL A 19 -20.45 -10.13 -14.92
N THR A 20 -20.13 -10.86 -13.85
CA THR A 20 -21.10 -11.74 -13.19
C THR A 20 -22.09 -10.91 -12.36
N PRO A 21 -23.23 -11.49 -11.91
CA PRO A 21 -24.14 -10.79 -11.00
C PRO A 21 -23.47 -10.24 -9.74
N GLU A 22 -22.53 -10.99 -9.15
CA GLU A 22 -21.77 -10.58 -7.98
C GLU A 22 -20.82 -9.42 -8.31
N PHE A 23 -20.18 -9.45 -9.47
CA PHE A 23 -19.29 -8.37 -9.92
C PHE A 23 -20.05 -7.09 -10.22
N ALA A 24 -21.31 -7.19 -10.68
CA ALA A 24 -22.17 -6.03 -10.92
C ALA A 24 -22.48 -5.25 -9.63
N GLU A 25 -22.38 -5.87 -8.45
CA GLU A 25 -22.52 -5.17 -7.16
C GLU A 25 -21.33 -4.26 -6.84
N ILE A 26 -20.15 -4.55 -7.41
CA ILE A 26 -18.97 -3.68 -7.29
C ILE A 26 -18.93 -2.67 -8.44
N LEU A 27 -19.20 -3.14 -9.66
CA LEU A 27 -19.17 -2.36 -10.89
C LEU A 27 -20.51 -1.67 -11.14
N THR A 28 -21.06 -1.03 -10.12
CA THR A 28 -22.30 -0.26 -10.26
C THR A 28 -22.06 0.98 -11.12
N THR A 29 -23.12 1.50 -11.75
CA THR A 29 -23.05 2.72 -12.55
C THR A 29 -22.48 3.89 -11.74
N ASP A 30 -22.90 4.05 -10.49
CA ASP A 30 -22.41 5.14 -9.62
C ASP A 30 -20.94 4.97 -9.23
N ALA A 31 -20.52 3.74 -8.91
CA ALA A 31 -19.12 3.45 -8.61
C ALA A 31 -18.20 3.73 -9.81
N LEU A 32 -18.60 3.32 -11.02
CA LEU A 32 -17.82 3.57 -12.22
C LEU A 32 -17.86 5.03 -12.66
N ASN A 33 -18.95 5.75 -12.44
CA ASN A 33 -19.00 7.20 -12.66
C ASN A 33 -18.02 7.93 -11.75
N PHE A 34 -17.96 7.55 -10.48
CA PHE A 34 -17.01 8.07 -9.51
C PHE A 34 -15.56 7.79 -9.94
N VAL A 35 -15.24 6.53 -10.26
CA VAL A 35 -13.91 6.13 -10.74
C VAL A 35 -13.53 6.85 -12.04
N ALA A 36 -14.46 6.97 -12.99
CA ALA A 36 -14.25 7.70 -14.25
C ALA A 36 -13.98 9.18 -14.02
N LYS A 37 -14.65 9.81 -13.04
CA LYS A 37 -14.39 11.21 -12.66
C LYS A 37 -12.98 11.40 -12.11
N LEU A 38 -12.51 10.50 -11.24
CA LEU A 38 -11.13 10.51 -10.76
C LEU A 38 -10.14 10.36 -11.94
N ALA A 39 -10.37 9.38 -12.81
CA ALA A 39 -9.53 9.13 -13.98
C ALA A 39 -9.44 10.34 -14.92
N ARG A 40 -10.59 10.90 -15.32
CA ARG A 40 -10.66 12.08 -16.20
C ARG A 40 -9.95 13.29 -15.62
N THR A 41 -9.92 13.42 -14.28
CA THR A 41 -9.26 14.53 -13.62
C THR A 41 -7.74 14.34 -13.52
N PHE A 42 -7.28 13.11 -13.31
CA PHE A 42 -5.91 12.86 -12.83
C PHE A 42 -5.03 11.99 -13.74
N GLU A 43 -5.57 11.30 -14.75
CA GLU A 43 -4.78 10.46 -15.65
C GLU A 43 -3.69 11.23 -16.39
N GLN A 44 -4.02 12.41 -16.92
CA GLN A 44 -3.03 13.24 -17.60
C GLN A 44 -1.86 13.55 -16.66
N ARG A 45 -2.15 13.92 -15.40
CA ARG A 45 -1.11 14.21 -14.42
C ARG A 45 -0.27 12.97 -14.09
N ARG A 46 -0.89 11.80 -13.98
CA ARG A 46 -0.17 10.52 -13.80
C ARG A 46 0.76 10.23 -14.98
N GLU A 47 0.29 10.37 -16.22
CA GLU A 47 1.09 10.19 -17.43
C GLU A 47 2.29 11.14 -17.46
N GLU A 48 2.10 12.42 -17.11
CA GLU A 48 3.19 13.40 -16.98
C GLU A 48 4.26 12.97 -15.96
N LEU A 49 3.84 12.45 -14.79
CA LEU A 49 4.75 11.97 -13.76
C LEU A 49 5.52 10.73 -14.20
N LEU A 50 4.89 9.80 -14.92
CA LEU A 50 5.57 8.64 -15.51
C LEU A 50 6.60 9.07 -16.56
N HIS A 51 6.31 10.08 -17.39
CA HIS A 51 7.29 10.67 -18.28
C HIS A 51 8.45 11.34 -17.52
N ARG A 52 8.15 12.04 -16.41
CA ARG A 52 9.18 12.61 -15.53
C ARG A 52 10.09 11.55 -14.93
N ARG A 53 9.59 10.35 -14.59
CA ARG A 53 10.43 9.22 -14.15
C ARG A 53 11.46 8.82 -15.21
N ALA A 54 11.07 8.81 -16.49
CA ALA A 54 11.98 8.50 -17.60
C ALA A 54 13.02 9.61 -17.82
N GLN A 55 12.62 10.88 -17.70
CA GLN A 55 13.55 12.01 -17.72
C GLN A 55 14.56 11.91 -16.57
N ARG A 56 14.08 11.65 -15.34
CA ARG A 56 14.97 11.48 -14.18
C ARG A 56 15.92 10.31 -14.34
N GLN A 57 15.48 9.21 -14.96
CA GLN A 57 16.38 8.10 -15.32
C GLN A 57 17.49 8.57 -16.27
N SER A 58 17.16 9.34 -17.31
CA SER A 58 18.15 9.87 -18.26
C SER A 58 19.18 10.77 -17.58
N GLU A 59 18.77 11.57 -16.58
CA GLU A 59 19.69 12.37 -15.77
C GLU A 59 20.65 11.51 -14.93
N LEU A 60 20.15 10.43 -14.31
CA LEU A 60 20.96 9.50 -13.53
C LEU A 60 21.98 8.79 -14.42
N SER A 61 21.56 8.34 -15.60
CA SER A 61 22.43 7.75 -16.62
C SER A 61 23.52 8.72 -17.11
N ALA A 62 23.26 10.03 -17.06
CA ALA A 62 24.23 11.08 -17.34
C ALA A 62 25.13 11.44 -16.14
N GLY A 63 25.03 10.72 -15.02
CA GLY A 63 25.87 10.89 -13.82
C GLY A 63 25.31 11.82 -12.75
N LYS A 64 24.08 12.34 -12.90
CA LYS A 64 23.44 13.20 -11.89
C LYS A 64 22.77 12.36 -10.81
N LEU A 65 23.57 11.92 -9.83
CA LEU A 65 23.15 11.14 -8.67
C LEU A 65 21.97 11.79 -7.90
N PRO A 66 21.17 11.00 -7.17
CA PRO A 66 20.13 11.55 -6.29
C PRO A 66 20.75 12.21 -5.05
N ASP A 67 20.17 13.34 -4.67
CA ASP A 67 20.49 14.10 -3.46
C ASP A 67 19.23 14.87 -3.02
N PHE A 68 19.27 15.45 -1.82
CA PHE A 68 18.18 16.28 -1.30
C PHE A 68 17.96 17.53 -2.16
N LEU A 69 16.71 17.87 -2.40
CA LEU A 69 16.32 18.99 -3.25
C LEU A 69 16.62 20.35 -2.58
N PRO A 70 17.45 21.23 -3.17
CA PRO A 70 17.69 22.56 -2.60
C PRO A 70 16.44 23.43 -2.55
N GLU A 71 15.56 23.32 -3.55
CA GLU A 71 14.35 24.13 -3.71
C GLU A 71 13.28 23.89 -2.62
N THR A 72 13.36 22.78 -1.89
CA THR A 72 12.43 22.44 -0.79
C THR A 72 13.08 22.46 0.59
N ALA A 73 14.26 23.10 0.72
CA ALA A 73 14.97 23.20 2.00
C ALA A 73 14.13 23.85 3.12
N ASP A 74 13.23 24.78 2.77
CA ASP A 74 12.33 25.43 3.72
C ASP A 74 11.26 24.48 4.28
N ILE A 75 10.81 23.49 3.50
CA ILE A 75 9.92 22.43 4.00
C ILE A 75 10.66 21.61 5.05
N ARG A 76 11.92 21.25 4.77
CA ARG A 76 12.71 20.40 5.66
C ARG A 76 13.12 21.09 6.96
N SER A 77 13.44 22.37 6.89
CA SER A 77 13.79 23.17 8.06
C SER A 77 12.58 23.77 8.81
N GLY A 78 11.40 23.76 8.19
CA GLY A 78 10.17 24.30 8.75
C GLY A 78 9.61 23.48 9.92
N THR A 79 8.82 24.14 10.76
CA THR A 79 8.12 23.51 11.90
C THR A 79 6.68 23.14 11.52
N TRP A 80 6.48 21.90 11.09
CA TRP A 80 5.17 21.34 10.77
C TRP A 80 5.14 19.85 11.10
N THR A 81 3.94 19.30 11.27
CA THR A 81 3.68 17.89 11.52
C THR A 81 2.50 17.42 10.66
N ILE A 82 2.33 16.11 10.51
CA ILE A 82 1.13 15.55 9.90
C ILE A 82 -0.12 15.85 10.75
N ALA A 83 -1.30 15.77 10.13
CA ALA A 83 -2.56 15.81 10.85
C ALA A 83 -2.67 14.62 11.82
N PRO A 84 -3.35 14.77 12.97
CA PRO A 84 -3.45 13.71 13.96
C PRO A 84 -3.97 12.38 13.39
N LEU A 85 -3.39 11.28 13.87
CA LEU A 85 -3.85 9.95 13.50
C LEU A 85 -5.18 9.60 14.20
N PRO A 86 -6.10 8.92 13.51
CA PRO A 86 -7.26 8.28 14.13
C PRO A 86 -6.86 7.33 15.27
N ALA A 87 -7.76 7.11 16.22
CA ALA A 87 -7.48 6.31 17.43
C ALA A 87 -7.03 4.88 17.11
N ASP A 88 -7.61 4.26 16.09
CA ASP A 88 -7.29 2.89 15.67
C ASP A 88 -5.96 2.78 14.90
N LEU A 89 -5.29 3.90 14.60
CA LEU A 89 -3.96 3.95 13.98
C LEU A 89 -2.83 4.31 14.95
N GLN A 90 -3.13 4.53 16.23
CA GLN A 90 -2.13 4.91 17.23
C GLN A 90 -1.23 3.72 17.66
N ASP A 91 -1.72 2.49 17.57
CA ASP A 91 -0.94 1.27 17.87
C ASP A 91 -0.89 0.37 16.64
N ARG A 92 0.26 0.40 15.94
CA ARG A 92 0.52 -0.36 14.71
C ARG A 92 1.72 -1.29 14.86
N ARG A 93 2.01 -1.73 16.09
CA ARG A 93 3.26 -2.44 16.43
C ARG A 93 3.54 -3.68 15.57
N VAL A 94 2.50 -4.38 15.12
CA VAL A 94 2.62 -5.50 14.17
C VAL A 94 1.51 -5.40 13.13
N GLU A 95 1.91 -5.45 11.87
CA GLU A 95 0.99 -5.54 10.74
C GLU A 95 1.25 -6.81 9.95
N ILE A 96 0.18 -7.44 9.50
CA ILE A 96 0.25 -8.58 8.58
C ILE A 96 -0.09 -8.12 7.17
N THR A 97 0.66 -8.59 6.17
CA THR A 97 0.37 -8.32 4.76
C THR A 97 -0.12 -9.59 4.08
N GLY A 98 -1.05 -9.48 3.13
CA GLY A 98 -1.49 -10.65 2.37
C GLY A 98 -2.43 -10.33 1.22
N PRO A 99 -2.67 -11.32 0.35
CA PRO A 99 -3.53 -11.14 -0.82
C PRO A 99 -5.00 -10.94 -0.41
N VAL A 100 -5.78 -10.43 -1.35
CA VAL A 100 -7.24 -10.19 -1.21
C VAL A 100 -8.10 -11.44 -1.44
N GLU A 101 -7.50 -12.64 -1.38
CA GLU A 101 -8.24 -13.90 -1.44
C GLU A 101 -9.10 -14.09 -0.18
N ARG A 102 -10.33 -14.59 -0.34
CA ARG A 102 -11.37 -14.59 0.70
C ARG A 102 -10.95 -15.27 1.99
N LYS A 103 -10.38 -16.48 1.92
CA LYS A 103 -9.90 -17.20 3.11
C LYS A 103 -8.70 -16.48 3.75
N MET A 104 -7.79 -15.95 2.94
CA MET A 104 -6.61 -15.21 3.41
C MET A 104 -6.99 -13.92 4.14
N VAL A 105 -7.97 -13.17 3.63
CA VAL A 105 -8.53 -11.97 4.29
C VAL A 105 -9.05 -12.32 5.69
N ILE A 106 -9.84 -13.39 5.83
CA ILE A 106 -10.36 -13.82 7.13
C ILE A 106 -9.22 -14.19 8.09
N ASN A 107 -8.24 -14.96 7.63
CA ASN A 107 -7.12 -15.40 8.46
C ASN A 107 -6.23 -14.23 8.91
N ALA A 108 -5.99 -13.25 8.03
CA ALA A 108 -5.17 -12.09 8.33
C ALA A 108 -5.87 -11.16 9.33
N LEU A 109 -7.16 -10.88 9.14
CA LEU A 109 -7.96 -10.10 10.09
C LEU A 109 -8.05 -10.76 11.48
N ASN A 110 -8.08 -12.09 11.53
CA ASN A 110 -8.13 -12.87 12.77
C ASN A 110 -6.75 -13.19 13.36
N SER A 111 -5.65 -12.69 12.78
CA SER A 111 -4.29 -13.12 13.13
C SER A 111 -3.78 -12.63 14.49
N GLY A 112 -4.43 -11.62 15.07
CA GLY A 112 -3.97 -10.91 16.26
C GLY A 112 -3.03 -9.73 15.96
N ALA A 113 -2.71 -9.47 14.68
CA ALA A 113 -2.00 -8.26 14.27
C ALA A 113 -2.86 -7.02 14.54
N LYS A 114 -2.22 -5.85 14.67
CA LYS A 114 -2.93 -4.57 14.81
C LYS A 114 -3.53 -4.11 13.50
N VAL A 115 -2.81 -4.33 12.41
CA VAL A 115 -3.23 -3.97 11.05
C VAL A 115 -3.11 -5.17 10.13
N PHE A 116 -4.05 -5.30 9.19
CA PHE A 116 -3.94 -6.13 8.00
C PHE A 116 -3.90 -5.24 6.76
N MET A 117 -2.82 -5.31 6.00
CA MET A 117 -2.73 -4.72 4.67
C MET A 117 -3.20 -5.74 3.62
N ALA A 118 -4.43 -5.53 3.12
CA ALA A 118 -5.01 -6.26 2.01
C ALA A 118 -4.42 -5.77 0.69
N ASP A 119 -3.74 -6.68 -0.01
CA ASP A 119 -2.86 -6.31 -1.10
C ASP A 119 -3.46 -6.59 -2.48
N PHE A 120 -3.56 -5.55 -3.30
CA PHE A 120 -3.87 -5.63 -4.74
C PHE A 120 -2.61 -5.46 -5.61
N GLU A 121 -1.45 -5.37 -4.99
CA GLU A 121 -0.16 -5.11 -5.63
C GLU A 121 0.73 -6.37 -5.63
N ASP A 122 1.95 -6.34 -5.10
CA ASP A 122 2.96 -7.38 -5.35
C ASP A 122 2.60 -8.79 -4.87
N ALA A 123 1.75 -8.96 -3.85
CA ALA A 123 1.28 -10.28 -3.41
C ALA A 123 0.03 -10.77 -4.16
N HIS A 124 -0.47 -10.00 -5.13
CA HIS A 124 -1.68 -10.30 -5.88
C HIS A 124 -1.41 -10.31 -7.39
N SER A 125 -1.74 -11.42 -8.06
CA SER A 125 -1.77 -11.43 -9.51
C SER A 125 -3.02 -10.67 -9.99
N PRO A 126 -2.89 -9.56 -10.73
CA PRO A 126 -4.01 -8.67 -11.03
C PRO A 126 -4.86 -9.19 -12.20
N THR A 127 -5.40 -10.41 -12.05
CA THR A 127 -6.45 -10.91 -12.95
C THR A 127 -7.73 -10.10 -12.73
N TRP A 128 -8.56 -10.00 -13.76
CA TRP A 128 -9.85 -9.31 -13.64
C TRP A 128 -10.70 -9.92 -12.52
N GLU A 129 -10.86 -11.24 -12.56
CA GLU A 129 -11.65 -11.98 -11.58
C GLU A 129 -11.07 -11.83 -10.17
N GLY A 130 -9.75 -11.95 -10.01
CA GLY A 130 -9.10 -11.82 -8.71
C GLY A 130 -9.24 -10.42 -8.12
N THR A 131 -9.18 -9.38 -8.96
CA THR A 131 -9.27 -7.98 -8.52
C THR A 131 -10.69 -7.62 -8.12
N ILE A 132 -11.70 -7.95 -8.94
CA ILE A 132 -13.09 -7.66 -8.58
C ILE A 132 -13.54 -8.52 -7.39
N GLN A 133 -13.15 -9.79 -7.34
CA GLN A 133 -13.42 -10.63 -6.18
C GLN A 133 -12.74 -10.11 -4.91
N GLY A 134 -11.53 -9.54 -5.04
CA GLY A 134 -10.84 -8.87 -3.95
C GLY A 134 -11.65 -7.70 -3.38
N GLN A 135 -12.24 -6.86 -4.25
CA GLN A 135 -13.13 -5.77 -3.85
C GLN A 135 -14.38 -6.27 -3.10
N ILE A 136 -14.99 -7.37 -3.57
CA ILE A 136 -16.09 -8.04 -2.85
C ILE A 136 -15.62 -8.51 -1.47
N ASN A 137 -14.44 -9.14 -1.39
CA ASN A 137 -13.94 -9.71 -0.13
C ASN A 137 -13.66 -8.62 0.91
N VAL A 138 -13.04 -7.49 0.52
CA VAL A 138 -12.80 -6.38 1.46
C VAL A 138 -14.10 -5.70 1.88
N ARG A 139 -15.08 -5.54 0.97
CA ARG A 139 -16.42 -5.02 1.30
C ARG A 139 -17.12 -5.92 2.32
N ASP A 140 -17.19 -7.21 2.04
CA ASP A 140 -17.83 -8.19 2.93
C ASP A 140 -17.13 -8.28 4.30
N ALA A 141 -15.80 -8.07 4.34
CA ALA A 141 -15.05 -8.04 5.59
C ALA A 141 -15.44 -6.83 6.45
N ILE A 142 -15.58 -5.66 5.84
CA ILE A 142 -15.95 -4.40 6.50
C ILE A 142 -17.41 -4.44 7.00
N THR A 143 -18.31 -5.05 6.23
CA THR A 143 -19.70 -5.31 6.66
C THR A 143 -19.84 -6.52 7.60
N ARG A 144 -18.72 -7.19 7.91
CA ARG A 144 -18.64 -8.37 8.79
C ARG A 144 -19.48 -9.58 8.33
N THR A 145 -19.75 -9.67 7.03
CA THR A 145 -20.50 -10.75 6.39
C THR A 145 -19.61 -11.77 5.68
N ILE A 146 -18.30 -11.50 5.58
CA ILE A 146 -17.34 -12.41 4.96
C ILE A 146 -17.31 -13.77 5.68
N THR A 147 -17.50 -14.82 4.91
CA THR A 147 -17.41 -16.21 5.36
C THR A 147 -16.78 -17.06 4.26
N PHE A 148 -16.14 -18.15 4.65
CA PHE A 148 -15.56 -19.12 3.71
C PHE A 148 -15.72 -20.54 4.27
N VAL A 149 -16.06 -21.50 3.41
CA VAL A 149 -16.07 -22.93 3.75
C VAL A 149 -15.06 -23.61 2.84
N ASN A 150 -14.07 -24.27 3.42
CA ASN A 150 -13.08 -25.00 2.64
C ASN A 150 -13.65 -26.36 2.18
N PRO A 151 -12.95 -27.08 1.29
CA PRO A 151 -13.43 -28.39 0.79
C PRO A 151 -13.62 -29.47 1.87
N ASP A 152 -12.97 -29.35 3.03
CA ASP A 152 -13.14 -30.28 4.16
C ASP A 152 -14.33 -29.92 5.08
N GLY A 153 -15.06 -28.84 4.78
CA GLY A 153 -16.25 -28.40 5.51
C GLY A 153 -15.98 -27.47 6.69
N LYS A 154 -14.73 -27.16 7.01
CA LYS A 154 -14.38 -26.16 8.02
C LYS A 154 -14.80 -24.76 7.56
N GLN A 155 -15.54 -24.09 8.43
CA GLN A 155 -16.03 -22.74 8.23
C GLN A 155 -15.08 -21.71 8.85
N TYR A 156 -14.89 -20.60 8.15
CA TYR A 156 -14.09 -19.45 8.54
C TYR A 156 -14.99 -18.22 8.57
N ARG A 157 -14.90 -17.45 9.65
CA ARG A 157 -15.63 -16.19 9.88
C ARG A 157 -14.75 -15.24 10.70
N LEU A 158 -15.08 -13.96 10.70
CA LEU A 158 -14.36 -12.99 11.51
C LEU A 158 -14.59 -13.21 13.01
N ASN A 159 -13.54 -13.01 13.80
CA ASN A 159 -13.61 -12.88 15.24
C ASN A 159 -14.30 -11.56 15.62
N PRO A 160 -14.83 -11.41 16.86
CA PRO A 160 -15.44 -10.14 17.30
C PRO A 160 -14.49 -8.95 17.12
N GLU A 161 -13.24 -9.12 17.52
CA GLU A 161 -12.16 -8.16 17.30
C GLU A 161 -11.26 -8.64 16.16
N THR A 162 -10.93 -7.72 15.25
CA THR A 162 -10.09 -7.97 14.08
C THR A 162 -9.04 -6.88 13.95
N ALA A 163 -7.97 -7.16 13.21
CA ALA A 163 -7.01 -6.15 12.79
C ALA A 163 -7.70 -5.01 12.01
N VAL A 164 -7.16 -3.79 12.10
CA VAL A 164 -7.56 -2.66 11.27
C VAL A 164 -7.17 -2.93 9.82
N LEU A 165 -8.09 -2.65 8.89
CA LEU A 165 -7.88 -2.96 7.48
C LEU A 165 -7.25 -1.78 6.74
N PHE A 166 -6.13 -2.03 6.06
CA PHE A 166 -5.55 -1.15 5.06
C PHE A 166 -5.68 -1.81 3.69
N VAL A 167 -5.79 -1.01 2.63
CA VAL A 167 -5.70 -1.49 1.25
C VAL A 167 -4.43 -0.96 0.58
N ARG A 168 -3.66 -1.85 -0.06
CA ARG A 168 -2.55 -1.45 -0.94
C ARG A 168 -2.98 -1.54 -2.41
N PRO A 169 -3.33 -0.42 -3.06
CA PRO A 169 -3.65 -0.40 -4.49
C PRO A 169 -2.40 -0.62 -5.34
N ARG A 170 -2.60 -0.95 -6.61
CA ARG A 170 -1.53 -1.02 -7.61
C ARG A 170 -0.77 0.31 -7.76
N GLY A 171 0.55 0.23 -7.95
CA GLY A 171 1.40 1.41 -8.17
C GLY A 171 1.16 2.12 -9.51
N TRP A 172 1.65 3.36 -9.65
CA TRP A 172 1.33 4.25 -10.77
C TRP A 172 1.64 3.73 -12.17
N HIS A 173 2.55 2.77 -12.30
CA HIS A 173 2.99 2.21 -13.57
C HIS A 173 2.05 1.09 -14.10
N LEU A 174 1.07 0.65 -13.30
CA LEU A 174 0.14 -0.40 -13.68
C LEU A 174 -1.20 0.19 -14.15
N ASN A 175 -1.74 -0.37 -15.23
CA ASN A 175 -3.07 -0.05 -15.76
C ASN A 175 -4.04 -1.19 -15.48
N GLU A 176 -5.33 -0.88 -15.33
CA GLU A 176 -6.44 -1.81 -15.39
C GLU A 176 -6.95 -1.88 -16.84
N LYS A 177 -6.49 -2.88 -17.58
CA LYS A 177 -6.78 -3.00 -19.01
C LYS A 177 -8.23 -3.38 -19.34
N HIS A 178 -8.99 -3.88 -18.37
CA HIS A 178 -10.36 -4.32 -18.61
C HIS A 178 -11.37 -3.17 -18.49
N VAL A 179 -10.95 -1.98 -18.06
CA VAL A 179 -11.81 -0.80 -17.97
C VAL A 179 -11.17 0.33 -18.77
N LEU A 180 -11.90 0.83 -19.77
CA LEU A 180 -11.49 1.98 -20.54
C LEU A 180 -12.32 3.19 -20.14
N ILE A 181 -11.64 4.32 -19.96
CA ILE A 181 -12.25 5.63 -19.81
C ILE A 181 -11.84 6.45 -21.03
N ASP A 182 -12.83 6.87 -21.82
CA ASP A 182 -12.66 7.63 -23.06
C ASP A 182 -11.68 6.93 -24.03
N GLY A 183 -11.81 5.60 -24.13
CA GLY A 183 -11.01 4.74 -25.02
C GLY A 183 -9.61 4.35 -24.51
N LYS A 184 -9.21 4.79 -23.30
CA LYS A 184 -7.90 4.48 -22.71
C LYS A 184 -8.00 3.61 -21.45
N PRO A 185 -7.10 2.62 -21.24
CA PRO A 185 -7.02 1.90 -19.98
C PRO A 185 -6.81 2.83 -18.80
N ILE A 186 -7.62 2.68 -17.76
CA ILE A 186 -7.45 3.43 -16.50
C ILE A 186 -6.24 2.93 -15.71
N SER A 187 -5.65 3.78 -14.87
CA SER A 187 -4.68 3.42 -13.85
C SER A 187 -5.25 2.37 -12.90
N GLY A 188 -4.46 1.33 -12.64
CA GLY A 188 -4.80 0.33 -11.62
C GLY A 188 -4.94 0.95 -10.23
N GLY A 189 -4.08 1.92 -9.89
CA GLY A 189 -4.13 2.62 -8.60
C GLY A 189 -5.42 3.41 -8.39
N ILE A 190 -5.86 4.17 -9.41
CA ILE A 190 -7.14 4.91 -9.36
C ILE A 190 -8.31 3.94 -9.28
N PHE A 191 -8.27 2.83 -10.04
CA PHE A 191 -9.33 1.83 -10.05
C PHE A 191 -9.47 1.13 -8.69
N ASP A 192 -8.38 0.63 -8.13
CA ASP A 192 -8.36 -0.11 -6.86
C ASP A 192 -8.80 0.77 -5.70
N LEU A 193 -8.24 1.98 -5.60
CA LEU A 193 -8.62 2.95 -4.58
C LEU A 193 -10.07 3.39 -4.75
N GLY A 194 -10.46 3.74 -5.97
CA GLY A 194 -11.76 4.32 -6.25
C GLY A 194 -12.89 3.36 -5.88
N LEU A 195 -12.78 2.08 -6.26
CA LEU A 195 -13.75 1.07 -5.87
C LEU A 195 -13.76 0.82 -4.37
N TYR A 196 -12.59 0.66 -3.74
CA TYR A 196 -12.54 0.43 -2.29
C TYR A 196 -13.14 1.60 -1.52
N PHE A 197 -12.76 2.83 -1.85
CA PHE A 197 -13.26 4.01 -1.17
C PHE A 197 -14.77 4.17 -1.35
N PHE A 198 -15.27 4.04 -2.58
CA PHE A 198 -16.69 4.20 -2.92
C PHE A 198 -17.59 3.26 -2.12
N HIS A 199 -17.23 1.99 -2.05
CA HIS A 199 -18.06 0.97 -1.40
C HIS A 199 -17.96 1.01 0.13
N ASN A 200 -16.87 1.52 0.69
CA ASN A 200 -16.54 1.25 2.08
C ASN A 200 -16.41 2.48 2.99
N ALA A 201 -16.14 3.67 2.46
CA ALA A 201 -15.80 4.84 3.29
C ALA A 201 -16.85 5.13 4.36
N LYS A 202 -18.15 5.14 3.99
CA LYS A 202 -19.24 5.42 4.93
C LYS A 202 -19.40 4.34 5.99
N GLN A 203 -19.26 3.07 5.61
CA GLN A 203 -19.37 1.95 6.55
C GLN A 203 -18.18 1.91 7.52
N LEU A 204 -16.97 2.19 7.04
CA LEU A 204 -15.76 2.30 7.88
C LEU A 204 -15.93 3.37 8.94
N LEU A 205 -16.44 4.55 8.56
CA LEU A 205 -16.72 5.65 9.50
C LEU A 205 -17.80 5.28 10.51
N ALA A 206 -18.88 4.63 10.07
CA ALA A 206 -19.92 4.13 10.97
C ALA A 206 -19.38 3.09 11.96
N ASN A 207 -18.35 2.33 11.59
CA ASN A 207 -17.67 1.38 12.46
C ASN A 207 -16.63 2.03 13.40
N GLY A 208 -16.41 3.36 13.32
CA GLY A 208 -15.40 4.07 14.10
C GLY A 208 -13.96 3.91 13.58
N SER A 209 -13.81 3.51 12.32
CA SER A 209 -12.53 3.38 11.60
C SER A 209 -12.53 4.34 10.38
N GLY A 210 -11.65 4.13 9.41
CA GLY A 210 -11.55 4.98 8.23
C GLY A 210 -11.00 4.27 6.98
N PRO A 211 -11.11 4.90 5.81
CA PRO A 211 -10.55 4.40 4.55
C PRO A 211 -9.02 4.59 4.54
N TYR A 212 -8.32 3.49 4.82
CA TYR A 212 -6.86 3.52 5.01
C TYR A 212 -6.11 2.80 3.89
N PHE A 213 -4.97 3.39 3.49
CA PHE A 213 -4.21 2.94 2.32
C PHE A 213 -2.71 2.75 2.61
N TYR A 214 -2.11 1.86 1.83
CA TYR A 214 -0.66 1.75 1.68
C TYR A 214 -0.27 2.14 0.25
N LEU A 215 0.61 3.12 0.07
CA LEU A 215 0.94 3.67 -1.26
C LEU A 215 2.32 3.15 -1.72
N PRO A 216 2.37 2.30 -2.76
CA PRO A 216 3.61 1.65 -3.18
C PRO A 216 4.39 2.44 -4.22
N LYS A 217 5.71 2.19 -4.24
CA LYS A 217 6.62 2.49 -5.36
C LYS A 217 6.57 3.93 -5.87
N LEU A 218 6.39 4.90 -4.97
CA LEU A 218 6.53 6.32 -5.30
C LEU A 218 8.00 6.64 -5.59
N GLU A 219 8.27 7.52 -6.56
CA GLU A 219 9.62 7.97 -6.92
C GLU A 219 9.83 9.48 -6.69
N SER A 220 8.80 10.23 -6.28
CA SER A 220 8.92 11.66 -5.92
C SER A 220 7.76 12.16 -5.05
N HIS A 221 7.96 13.28 -4.36
CA HIS A 221 6.90 13.99 -3.62
C HIS A 221 5.74 14.46 -4.52
N LEU A 222 6.00 14.73 -5.81
CA LEU A 222 4.94 15.12 -6.74
C LEU A 222 3.95 13.98 -7.02
N GLU A 223 4.36 12.73 -6.85
CA GLU A 223 3.47 11.58 -6.92
C GLU A 223 2.68 11.40 -5.62
N ALA A 224 3.24 11.82 -4.48
CA ALA A 224 2.50 11.94 -3.23
C ALA A 224 1.44 13.05 -3.32
N ARG A 225 1.76 14.18 -3.97
CA ARG A 225 0.79 15.25 -4.28
C ARG A 225 -0.35 14.74 -5.16
N LEU A 226 -0.06 13.94 -6.19
CA LEU A 226 -1.11 13.32 -7.00
C LEU A 226 -2.08 12.47 -6.16
N TRP A 227 -1.55 11.65 -5.24
CA TRP A 227 -2.40 10.92 -4.30
C TRP A 227 -3.23 11.84 -3.42
N ASN A 228 -2.62 12.90 -2.87
CA ASN A 228 -3.33 13.89 -2.06
C ASN A 228 -4.50 14.52 -2.85
N ASP A 229 -4.26 14.96 -4.08
CA ASP A 229 -5.30 15.58 -4.91
C ASP A 229 -6.44 14.60 -5.23
N ILE A 230 -6.12 13.31 -5.45
CA ILE A 230 -7.11 12.24 -5.60
C ILE A 230 -7.93 12.05 -4.32
N PHE A 231 -7.28 12.03 -3.15
CA PHE A 231 -7.97 11.90 -1.85
C PHE A 231 -8.92 13.07 -1.60
N VAL A 232 -8.44 14.29 -1.81
CA VAL A 232 -9.24 15.52 -1.67
C VAL A 232 -10.48 15.45 -2.55
N LEU A 233 -10.34 15.08 -3.83
CA LEU A 233 -11.49 14.96 -4.73
C LEU A 233 -12.42 13.82 -4.28
N ALA A 234 -11.87 12.65 -3.96
CA ALA A 234 -12.66 11.49 -3.54
C ALA A 234 -13.54 11.81 -2.32
N GLU A 235 -12.97 12.43 -1.29
CA GLU A 235 -13.68 12.84 -0.08
C GLU A 235 -14.79 13.85 -0.38
N ASN A 236 -14.50 14.87 -1.19
CA ASN A 236 -15.49 15.86 -1.60
C ASN A 236 -16.66 15.24 -2.35
N GLU A 237 -16.38 14.34 -3.30
CA GLU A 237 -17.41 13.71 -4.14
C GLU A 237 -18.36 12.81 -3.34
N LEU A 238 -17.87 12.14 -2.29
CA LEU A 238 -18.70 11.26 -1.47
C LEU A 238 -19.22 11.93 -0.19
N GLY A 239 -18.92 13.21 0.02
CA GLY A 239 -19.32 13.97 1.22
C GLY A 239 -18.65 13.47 2.50
N VAL A 240 -17.42 12.98 2.38
CA VAL A 240 -16.58 12.55 3.50
C VAL A 240 -15.71 13.75 3.94
N PRO A 241 -15.50 13.99 5.26
CA PRO A 241 -14.67 15.10 5.71
C PRO A 241 -13.24 15.03 5.18
N GLN A 242 -12.62 16.18 4.90
CA GLN A 242 -11.23 16.23 4.45
C GLN A 242 -10.27 15.64 5.50
N GLY A 243 -9.25 14.90 5.07
CA GLY A 243 -8.27 14.27 5.97
C GLY A 243 -8.78 13.00 6.66
N THR A 244 -9.89 12.44 6.17
CA THR A 244 -10.47 11.17 6.64
C THR A 244 -9.71 9.97 6.08
N ILE A 245 -9.34 10.04 4.81
CA ILE A 245 -8.42 9.11 4.19
C ILE A 245 -7.07 9.22 4.93
N LYS A 246 -6.49 8.07 5.30
CA LYS A 246 -5.13 8.00 5.83
C LYS A 246 -4.29 7.04 5.02
N ALA A 247 -3.04 7.39 4.75
CA ALA A 247 -2.18 6.66 3.86
C ALA A 247 -0.75 6.52 4.41
N THR A 248 -0.24 5.29 4.46
CA THR A 248 1.18 5.03 4.75
C THR A 248 1.93 4.86 3.44
N VAL A 249 3.04 5.58 3.24
CA VAL A 249 3.83 5.48 1.99
C VAL A 249 4.99 4.50 2.19
N LEU A 250 5.17 3.56 1.25
CA LEU A 250 6.35 2.71 1.23
C LEU A 250 7.52 3.49 0.62
N ILE A 251 8.56 3.77 1.40
CA ILE A 251 9.80 4.37 0.88
C ILE A 251 10.65 3.24 0.31
N GLU A 252 10.16 2.60 -0.74
CA GLU A 252 10.76 1.41 -1.34
C GLU A 252 11.41 1.71 -2.70
N THR A 253 11.69 2.98 -2.96
CA THR A 253 12.50 3.40 -4.10
C THR A 253 13.65 4.29 -3.62
N ILE A 254 14.82 4.17 -4.26
CA ILE A 254 16.00 4.97 -3.86
C ILE A 254 15.75 6.47 -4.01
N LEU A 255 14.92 6.89 -4.96
CA LEU A 255 14.60 8.30 -5.17
C LEU A 255 13.72 8.85 -4.05
N ALA A 256 12.73 8.08 -3.59
CA ALA A 256 11.84 8.51 -2.50
C ALA A 256 12.60 8.75 -1.18
N THR A 257 13.74 8.08 -0.94
CA THR A 257 14.58 8.32 0.25
C THR A 257 15.05 9.77 0.37
N PHE A 258 15.29 10.45 -0.75
CA PHE A 258 15.76 11.83 -0.77
C PHE A 258 14.64 12.86 -0.72
N GLU A 259 13.38 12.40 -0.70
CA GLU A 259 12.18 13.25 -0.72
C GLU A 259 11.16 12.84 0.36
N MET A 260 11.59 12.11 1.41
CA MET A 260 10.68 11.59 2.45
C MET A 260 9.90 12.68 3.17
N ASP A 261 10.55 13.80 3.44
CA ASP A 261 9.95 14.90 4.19
C ASP A 261 8.96 15.68 3.33
N GLU A 262 9.29 15.87 2.06
CA GLU A 262 8.40 16.43 1.04
C GLU A 262 7.21 15.50 0.78
N ILE A 263 7.40 14.18 0.72
CA ILE A 263 6.32 13.19 0.60
C ILE A 263 5.34 13.32 1.78
N LEU A 264 5.86 13.40 3.01
CA LEU A 264 5.02 13.63 4.19
C LEU A 264 4.32 14.99 4.14
N TYR A 265 4.98 16.03 3.61
CA TYR A 265 4.41 17.37 3.52
C TYR A 265 3.24 17.43 2.53
N GLU A 266 3.40 16.82 1.35
CA GLU A 266 2.37 16.75 0.31
C GLU A 266 1.15 15.96 0.77
N LEU A 267 1.36 14.96 1.64
CA LEU A 267 0.29 14.13 2.21
C LEU A 267 -0.08 14.53 3.65
N ARG A 268 0.36 15.68 4.19
CA ARG A 268 0.30 15.95 5.65
C ARG A 268 -1.10 15.81 6.26
N GLU A 269 -2.16 16.14 5.53
CA GLU A 269 -3.54 15.97 5.99
C GLU A 269 -4.03 14.51 5.96
N HIS A 270 -3.44 13.69 5.08
CA HIS A 270 -3.81 12.31 4.81
C HIS A 270 -2.72 11.29 5.21
N SER A 271 -1.65 11.72 5.88
CA SER A 271 -0.53 10.84 6.16
C SER A 271 -0.80 9.95 7.37
N ALA A 272 -0.38 8.70 7.24
CA ALA A 272 -0.19 7.74 8.32
C ALA A 272 1.24 7.21 8.33
N GLY A 273 2.20 8.05 7.95
CA GLY A 273 3.63 7.75 8.05
C GLY A 273 4.23 7.00 6.88
N LEU A 274 5.42 6.45 7.12
CA LEU A 274 6.25 5.81 6.11
C LEU A 274 6.59 4.37 6.51
N ASN A 275 6.90 3.54 5.53
CA ASN A 275 7.36 2.17 5.73
C ASN A 275 8.74 1.92 5.10
N CYS A 276 9.55 1.13 5.81
CA CYS A 276 10.81 0.62 5.32
C CYS A 276 10.66 -0.73 4.61
N GLY A 277 11.21 -0.85 3.40
CA GLY A 277 11.24 -2.07 2.60
C GLY A 277 12.68 -2.54 2.30
N ARG A 278 12.85 -3.83 1.97
CA ARG A 278 14.14 -4.38 1.55
C ARG A 278 14.20 -4.64 0.06
N TRP A 279 13.34 -5.52 -0.46
CA TRP A 279 13.50 -6.07 -1.80
C TRP A 279 13.23 -5.04 -2.90
N ASP A 280 12.11 -4.32 -2.84
CA ASP A 280 11.84 -3.23 -3.80
C ASP A 280 12.88 -2.11 -3.70
N TYR A 281 13.34 -1.80 -2.49
CA TYR A 281 14.35 -0.77 -2.28
C TYR A 281 15.66 -1.10 -2.99
N ILE A 282 16.23 -2.30 -2.75
CA ILE A 282 17.48 -2.70 -3.42
C ILE A 282 17.28 -2.94 -4.92
N PHE A 283 16.09 -3.40 -5.34
CA PHE A 283 15.72 -3.47 -6.75
C PHE A 283 15.76 -2.07 -7.38
N SER A 284 15.21 -1.08 -6.71
CA SER A 284 15.20 0.31 -7.16
C SER A 284 16.62 0.90 -7.23
N VAL A 285 17.48 0.61 -6.25
CA VAL A 285 18.90 0.99 -6.31
C VAL A 285 19.55 0.44 -7.58
N ILE A 286 19.42 -0.86 -7.84
CA ILE A 286 19.97 -1.50 -9.05
C ILE A 286 19.37 -0.85 -10.30
N LYS A 287 18.03 -0.73 -10.37
CA LYS A 287 17.32 -0.17 -11.52
C LYS A 287 17.75 1.25 -11.83
N LYS A 288 17.91 2.10 -10.81
CA LYS A 288 18.18 3.54 -11.00
C LYS A 288 19.64 3.84 -11.28
N LEU A 289 20.56 3.03 -10.77
CA LEU A 289 22.00 3.26 -10.85
C LEU A 289 22.71 2.28 -11.80
N HIS A 290 21.97 1.52 -12.62
CA HIS A 290 22.50 0.47 -13.50
C HIS A 290 23.58 0.94 -14.49
N ASP A 291 23.53 2.20 -14.92
CA ASP A 291 24.50 2.78 -15.86
C ASP A 291 25.79 3.28 -15.17
N ILE A 292 25.88 3.21 -13.85
CA ILE A 292 27.01 3.73 -13.07
C ILE A 292 27.86 2.53 -12.59
N PRO A 293 29.05 2.30 -13.16
CA PRO A 293 29.82 1.07 -12.93
C PRO A 293 30.16 0.77 -11.47
N ASP A 294 30.25 1.80 -10.62
CA ASP A 294 30.61 1.66 -9.20
C ASP A 294 29.43 1.19 -8.32
N TYR A 295 28.20 1.13 -8.85
CA TYR A 295 26.99 0.76 -8.10
C TYR A 295 26.54 -0.69 -8.35
N ILE A 296 27.47 -1.63 -8.26
CA ILE A 296 27.20 -3.07 -8.32
C ILE A 296 26.98 -3.61 -6.91
N LEU A 297 25.80 -4.18 -6.65
CA LEU A 297 25.50 -4.81 -5.36
C LEU A 297 25.99 -6.27 -5.32
N PRO A 298 26.42 -6.77 -4.15
CA PRO A 298 26.70 -8.20 -3.96
C PRO A 298 25.40 -9.02 -4.00
N ASP A 299 25.52 -10.33 -3.78
CA ASP A 299 24.35 -11.19 -3.64
C ASP A 299 23.31 -10.58 -2.71
N ARG A 300 22.07 -10.52 -3.16
CA ARG A 300 20.96 -9.88 -2.45
C ARG A 300 20.77 -10.37 -1.00
N ALA A 301 21.19 -11.60 -0.70
CA ALA A 301 21.18 -12.17 0.64
C ALA A 301 22.14 -11.44 1.60
N GLN A 302 23.29 -10.98 1.09
CA GLN A 302 24.31 -10.22 1.83
C GLN A 302 23.91 -8.75 2.02
N VAL A 303 23.02 -8.21 1.18
CA VAL A 303 22.45 -6.85 1.32
C VAL A 303 21.34 -6.85 2.37
N THR A 304 21.71 -6.97 3.65
CA THR A 304 20.80 -6.97 4.80
C THR A 304 20.44 -5.55 5.26
N MET A 305 19.44 -5.42 6.14
CA MET A 305 19.08 -4.14 6.77
C MET A 305 20.19 -3.55 7.66
N THR A 306 21.23 -4.33 7.97
CA THR A 306 22.40 -3.87 8.75
C THR A 306 23.55 -3.35 7.89
N THR A 307 23.49 -3.51 6.56
CA THR A 307 24.46 -2.88 5.66
C THR A 307 24.36 -1.35 5.73
N HIS A 308 25.47 -0.63 5.56
CA HIS A 308 25.56 0.80 5.86
C HIS A 308 24.46 1.65 5.20
N PHE A 309 24.24 1.50 3.90
CA PHE A 309 23.23 2.31 3.19
C PHE A 309 21.80 1.93 3.57
N MET A 310 21.50 0.64 3.78
CA MET A 310 20.18 0.19 4.25
C MET A 310 19.88 0.69 5.67
N ARG A 311 20.90 0.66 6.53
CA ARG A 311 20.80 1.15 7.90
C ARG A 311 20.61 2.67 7.95
N SER A 312 21.35 3.40 7.10
CA SER A 312 21.21 4.85 6.97
C SER A 312 19.81 5.23 6.48
N TYR A 313 19.28 4.49 5.51
CA TYR A 313 17.92 4.62 5.03
C TYR A 313 16.90 4.42 6.15
N SER A 314 16.96 3.32 6.90
CA SER A 314 16.02 3.05 8.00
C SER A 314 16.07 4.14 9.09
N LEU A 315 17.27 4.53 9.53
CA LEU A 315 17.41 5.59 10.54
C LEU A 315 16.92 6.96 10.04
N LEU A 316 17.12 7.27 8.75
CA LEU A 316 16.62 8.50 8.15
C LEU A 316 15.09 8.50 8.07
N THR A 317 14.47 7.36 7.73
CA THR A 317 13.01 7.20 7.74
C THR A 317 12.45 7.45 9.13
N ILE A 318 13.01 6.81 10.17
CA ILE A 318 12.59 6.98 11.56
C ILE A 318 12.71 8.45 11.98
N LYS A 319 13.89 9.04 11.77
CA LYS A 319 14.14 10.44 12.12
C LYS A 319 13.16 11.40 11.44
N THR A 320 12.92 11.21 10.15
CA THR A 320 12.01 12.06 9.37
C THR A 320 10.57 11.90 9.85
N CYS A 321 10.09 10.67 9.99
CA CYS A 321 8.74 10.38 10.49
C CYS A 321 8.49 10.99 11.87
N HIS A 322 9.35 10.71 12.83
CA HIS A 322 9.18 11.17 14.21
C HIS A 322 9.31 12.69 14.33
N HIS A 323 10.14 13.32 13.51
CA HIS A 323 10.19 14.78 13.44
C HIS A 323 8.86 15.40 13.00
N ARG A 324 8.04 14.66 12.22
CA ARG A 324 6.73 15.10 11.70
C ARG A 324 5.55 14.50 12.45
N ASN A 325 5.75 13.87 13.61
CA ASN A 325 4.75 13.10 14.36
C ASN A 325 4.03 12.02 13.53
N ALA A 326 4.75 11.42 12.59
CA ALA A 326 4.26 10.32 11.77
C ALA A 326 4.93 9.01 12.21
N PRO A 327 4.28 7.84 12.03
CA PRO A 327 4.88 6.57 12.37
C PRO A 327 5.89 6.12 11.30
N ALA A 328 6.93 5.42 11.72
CA ALA A 328 7.91 4.74 10.88
C ALA A 328 7.76 3.23 11.05
N ILE A 329 7.18 2.56 10.06
CA ILE A 329 6.97 1.10 10.09
C ILE A 329 8.20 0.38 9.54
N GLY A 330 8.70 -0.62 10.27
CA GLY A 330 9.81 -1.49 9.90
C GLY A 330 9.46 -2.51 8.80
N GLY A 331 10.43 -3.34 8.46
CA GLY A 331 10.36 -4.22 7.30
C GLY A 331 9.67 -5.56 7.53
N MET A 332 9.62 -6.35 6.46
CA MET A 332 8.95 -7.65 6.40
C MET A 332 9.78 -8.80 7.02
N ALA A 333 9.17 -9.59 7.90
CA ALA A 333 9.58 -10.98 8.16
C ALA A 333 8.66 -11.96 7.39
N ALA A 334 9.20 -12.56 6.33
CA ALA A 334 8.47 -13.43 5.41
C ALA A 334 8.68 -14.93 5.66
N GLN A 335 9.35 -15.31 6.75
CA GLN A 335 9.65 -16.70 7.06
C GLN A 335 8.36 -17.48 7.33
N ILE A 336 8.21 -18.63 6.65
CA ILE A 336 7.12 -19.57 6.92
C ILE A 336 7.63 -20.60 7.94
N PRO A 337 6.93 -20.81 9.08
CA PRO A 337 7.33 -21.81 10.06
C PRO A 337 7.50 -23.21 9.44
N ILE A 338 8.62 -23.86 9.74
CA ILE A 338 9.01 -25.17 9.17
C ILE A 338 8.50 -26.28 10.08
N LYS A 339 7.36 -26.89 9.72
CA LYS A 339 6.65 -27.87 10.58
C LYS A 339 7.44 -29.16 10.84
N ASN A 340 8.27 -29.57 9.89
CA ASN A 340 8.93 -30.89 9.92
C ASN A 340 10.42 -30.82 10.30
N ASP A 341 10.92 -29.64 10.69
CA ASP A 341 12.31 -29.44 11.11
C ASP A 341 12.37 -28.43 12.27
N PRO A 342 12.28 -28.91 13.53
CA PRO A 342 12.28 -28.03 14.70
C PRO A 342 13.54 -27.19 14.85
N VAL A 343 14.71 -27.72 14.44
CA VAL A 343 15.99 -27.02 14.58
C VAL A 343 16.08 -25.88 13.57
N ALA A 344 15.82 -26.16 12.29
CA ALA A 344 15.81 -25.11 11.27
C ALA A 344 14.72 -24.06 11.53
N ASN A 345 13.58 -24.47 12.10
CA ASN A 345 12.53 -23.56 12.51
C ASN A 345 13.00 -22.63 13.63
N GLU A 346 13.62 -23.15 14.69
CA GLU A 346 14.12 -22.33 15.80
C GLU A 346 15.18 -21.32 15.33
N GLU A 347 16.12 -21.73 14.48
CA GLU A 347 17.11 -20.82 13.90
C GLU A 347 16.46 -19.71 13.06
N ALA A 348 15.41 -20.04 12.30
CA ALA A 348 14.67 -19.06 11.51
C ALA A 348 13.91 -18.06 12.41
N LEU A 349 13.26 -18.55 13.47
CA LEU A 349 12.53 -17.69 14.41
C LEU A 349 13.48 -16.82 15.24
N ALA A 350 14.65 -17.32 15.62
CA ALA A 350 15.67 -16.53 16.30
C ALA A 350 16.17 -15.35 15.45
N ARG A 351 16.31 -15.56 14.13
CA ARG A 351 16.63 -14.46 13.19
C ARG A 351 15.50 -13.43 13.10
N VAL A 352 14.24 -13.88 13.05
CA VAL A 352 13.08 -12.97 13.09
C VAL A 352 13.10 -12.14 14.37
N ARG A 353 13.31 -12.76 15.54
CA ARG A 353 13.41 -12.05 16.82
C ARG A 353 14.50 -10.99 16.82
N ALA A 354 15.71 -11.36 16.38
CA ALA A 354 16.83 -10.42 16.30
C ALA A 354 16.55 -9.25 15.34
N ASP A 355 15.92 -9.52 14.20
CA ASP A 355 15.52 -8.48 13.25
C ASP A 355 14.47 -7.53 13.83
N LYS A 356 13.46 -8.04 14.53
CA LYS A 356 12.37 -7.23 15.11
C LYS A 356 12.83 -6.42 16.31
N ARG A 357 13.64 -7.03 17.18
CA ARG A 357 14.28 -6.32 18.29
C ARG A 357 15.15 -5.18 17.80
N ARG A 358 15.90 -5.36 16.70
CA ARG A 358 16.68 -4.27 16.10
C ARG A 358 15.74 -3.15 15.65
N GLU A 359 14.71 -3.45 14.87
CA GLU A 359 13.76 -2.44 14.37
C GLU A 359 13.14 -1.64 15.53
N ALA A 360 12.67 -2.31 16.59
CA ALA A 360 12.14 -1.66 17.79
C ALA A 360 13.20 -0.82 18.51
N THR A 361 14.43 -1.31 18.65
CA THR A 361 15.55 -0.59 19.28
C THR A 361 15.94 0.67 18.51
N ASP A 362 15.79 0.66 17.19
CA ASP A 362 16.09 1.82 16.34
C ASP A 362 15.04 2.93 16.46
N GLY A 363 13.84 2.59 16.92
CA GLY A 363 12.69 3.49 17.01
C GLY A 363 11.62 3.28 15.95
N HIS A 364 11.54 2.12 15.28
CA HIS A 364 10.35 1.82 14.48
C HIS A 364 9.11 1.66 15.37
N ASP A 365 7.98 2.23 14.94
CA ASP A 365 6.70 2.19 15.67
C ASP A 365 5.92 0.88 15.47
N GLY A 366 6.35 0.09 14.48
CA GLY A 366 5.80 -1.23 14.21
C GLY A 366 6.58 -1.97 13.14
N THR A 367 6.13 -3.17 12.81
CA THR A 367 6.82 -4.07 11.86
C THR A 367 5.85 -4.91 11.03
N TRP A 368 6.33 -5.44 9.91
CA TRP A 368 5.58 -6.37 9.05
C TRP A 368 5.91 -7.85 9.25
N VAL A 369 4.87 -8.69 9.10
CA VAL A 369 4.96 -10.15 8.95
C VAL A 369 4.09 -10.64 7.79
N ALA A 370 4.47 -11.76 7.16
CA ALA A 370 3.69 -12.35 6.05
C ALA A 370 2.85 -13.57 6.47
N HIS A 371 3.00 -14.05 7.70
CA HIS A 371 2.35 -15.27 8.17
C HIS A 371 1.79 -15.11 9.59
N PRO A 372 0.53 -15.54 9.87
CA PRO A 372 -0.09 -15.37 11.19
C PRO A 372 0.73 -15.98 12.33
N GLY A 373 1.45 -17.08 12.08
CA GLY A 373 2.32 -17.72 13.07
C GLY A 373 3.51 -16.88 13.54
N LEU A 374 3.86 -15.78 12.85
CA LEU A 374 4.91 -14.85 13.27
C LEU A 374 4.36 -13.67 14.08
N VAL A 375 3.05 -13.45 14.10
CA VAL A 375 2.43 -12.32 14.81
C VAL A 375 2.77 -12.34 16.31
N PRO A 376 2.63 -13.46 17.05
CA PRO A 376 2.95 -13.46 18.48
C PRO A 376 4.42 -13.13 18.77
N ILE A 377 5.34 -13.59 17.91
CA ILE A 377 6.78 -13.35 18.05
C ILE A 377 7.08 -11.87 17.82
N ALA A 378 6.52 -11.27 16.77
CA ALA A 378 6.72 -9.86 16.48
C ALA A 378 6.04 -8.92 17.50
N LEU A 379 5.01 -9.38 18.20
CA LEU A 379 4.36 -8.61 19.28
C LEU A 379 5.16 -8.65 20.59
N GLU A 380 5.96 -9.69 20.80
CA GLU A 380 6.77 -9.90 22.00
C GLU A 380 8.07 -9.08 21.99
N GLU A 381 8.71 -8.97 20.82
CA GLU A 381 9.91 -8.16 20.59
C GLU A 381 9.60 -6.67 20.44
#